data_AF-A0A4V6PFB5-F1
#
_entry.id   AF-A0A4V6PFB5-F1
#
_cell.length_a   1.000
_cell.length_b   1.000
_cell.length_c   1.000
_cell.angle_alpha   90.00
_cell.angle_beta   90.00
_cell.angle_gamma   90.00
#
_symmetry.space_group_name_H-M   'P 1'
#
loop_
_entity.id
_entity.type
_entity.pdbx_description
1 polymer ?
#
loop_
_entity_poly.entity_id
_entity_poly.type
_entity_poly.pdbx_seq_one_letter_code
_entity_poly.pdbx_strand_id
1 'polypeptide(L)'
;MGAEITEEGTFREVQKAKTISEAEQRASRLKHKLESRSIHNKIFEYCKAELLVENYFHSVFEATKSIADRLRKMTGLYADGNALVEITFSTTNPLIKINNLITETDRSEHIGLCNLIKGIFGLIRNPTAHQPKIKFEITEEEALDILNTISFIHKRLDKVL
;
A
#
# COMPACT_ATOMS: atom_id res chain seq x y z
N MET A 1 26.09 -0.60 -24.96
CA MET A 1 27.12 0.33 -24.47
C MET A 1 26.46 1.45 -23.69
N GLY A 2 27.17 2.14 -22.81
CA GLY A 2 26.77 3.44 -22.26
C GLY A 2 27.74 4.52 -22.75
N ALA A 3 27.29 5.76 -22.83
CA ALA A 3 28.13 6.90 -23.19
C ALA A 3 28.11 7.92 -22.04
N GLU A 4 29.29 8.35 -21.61
CA GLU A 4 29.50 9.39 -20.60
C GLU A 4 30.08 10.64 -21.27
N ILE A 5 29.68 11.83 -20.80
CA ILE A 5 30.24 13.12 -21.26
C ILE A 5 31.30 13.55 -20.23
N THR A 6 32.53 13.75 -20.69
CA THR A 6 33.64 14.23 -19.88
C THR A 6 33.51 15.73 -19.59
N GLU A 7 34.27 16.26 -18.62
CA GLU A 7 34.32 17.70 -18.32
C GLU A 7 34.78 18.55 -19.53
N GLU A 8 35.43 17.92 -20.51
CA GLU A 8 35.87 18.52 -21.77
C GLU A 8 34.79 18.47 -22.87
N GLY A 9 33.60 17.94 -22.57
CA GLY A 9 32.48 17.84 -23.50
C GLY A 9 32.61 16.71 -24.55
N THR A 10 33.53 15.76 -24.33
CA THR A 10 33.74 14.62 -25.24
C THR A 10 33.02 13.37 -24.76
N PHE A 11 32.52 12.56 -25.71
CA PHE A 11 31.84 11.30 -25.40
C PHE A 11 32.84 10.16 -25.25
N ARG A 12 32.75 9.42 -24.14
CA ARG A 12 33.51 8.17 -23.91
C ARG A 12 32.57 6.98 -23.84
N GLU A 13 32.89 5.92 -24.58
CA GLU A 13 32.25 4.62 -24.38
C GLU A 13 32.67 4.03 -23.03
N VAL A 14 31.68 3.77 -22.19
CA VAL A 14 31.85 3.14 -20.88
C VAL A 14 31.13 1.80 -20.85
N GLN A 15 31.71 0.84 -20.12
CA GLN A 15 30.98 -0.39 -19.79
C GLN A 15 29.73 0.02 -19.01
N LYS A 16 28.56 -0.41 -19.49
CA LYS A 16 27.28 -0.23 -18.78
C LYS A 16 27.48 -0.75 -17.35
N ALA A 17 27.23 0.10 -16.35
CA ALA A 17 27.43 -0.25 -14.95
C ALA A 17 26.79 -1.63 -14.66
N LYS A 18 27.62 -2.61 -14.25
CA LYS A 18 27.16 -3.97 -13.90
C LYS A 18 26.69 -4.08 -12.45
N THR A 19 26.98 -3.08 -11.64
CA THR A 19 26.67 -3.04 -10.22
C THR A 19 25.28 -2.47 -10.01
N ILE A 20 24.39 -3.30 -9.47
CA ILE A 20 23.11 -2.88 -8.90
C ILE A 20 23.41 -1.79 -7.86
N SER A 21 22.74 -0.64 -7.97
CA SER A 21 22.92 0.45 -7.02
C SER A 21 22.50 0.03 -5.60
N GLU A 22 23.03 0.68 -4.56
CA GLU A 22 22.64 0.38 -3.17
C GLU A 22 21.12 0.55 -2.97
N ALA A 23 20.53 1.55 -3.63
CA ALA A 23 19.07 1.77 -3.65
C ALA A 23 18.31 0.58 -4.26
N GLU A 24 18.77 0.04 -5.40
CA GLU A 24 18.15 -1.13 -6.05
C GLU A 24 18.34 -2.42 -5.22
N GLN A 25 19.45 -2.57 -4.49
CA GLN A 25 19.66 -3.71 -3.58
C GLN A 25 18.68 -3.65 -2.39
N ARG A 26 18.49 -2.48 -1.79
CA ARG A 26 17.57 -2.29 -0.66
C ARG A 26 16.10 -2.42 -1.09
N ALA A 27 15.74 -1.84 -2.24
CA ALA A 27 14.47 -2.07 -2.92
C ALA A 27 14.17 -3.57 -3.12
N SER A 28 15.17 -4.30 -3.63
CA SER A 28 15.08 -5.76 -3.81
C SER A 28 14.92 -6.51 -2.48
N ARG A 29 15.55 -6.04 -1.39
CA ARG A 29 15.41 -6.63 -0.05
C ARG A 29 14.00 -6.49 0.49
N LEU A 30 13.42 -5.28 0.47
CA LEU A 30 12.05 -5.08 0.94
C LEU A 30 11.07 -5.94 0.13
N LYS A 31 11.20 -5.92 -1.20
CA LYS A 31 10.37 -6.74 -2.09
C LYS A 31 10.46 -8.23 -1.76
N HIS A 32 11.68 -8.76 -1.58
CA HIS A 32 11.89 -10.15 -1.22
C HIS A 32 11.28 -10.50 0.15
N LYS A 33 11.42 -9.61 1.14
CA LYS A 33 10.80 -9.77 2.47
C LYS A 33 9.26 -9.80 2.38
N LEU A 34 8.68 -9.03 1.47
CA LEU A 34 7.23 -9.04 1.22
C LEU A 34 6.80 -10.32 0.50
N GLU A 35 7.54 -10.75 -0.53
CA GLU A 35 7.29 -12.01 -1.24
C GLU A 35 7.35 -13.21 -0.30
N SER A 36 8.35 -13.28 0.59
CA SER A 36 8.49 -14.37 1.57
C SER A 36 7.34 -14.44 2.59
N ARG A 37 6.61 -13.34 2.79
CA ARG A 37 5.41 -13.26 3.65
C ARG A 37 4.11 -13.56 2.90
N SER A 38 4.20 -13.94 1.62
CA SER A 38 3.05 -14.22 0.77
C SER A 38 2.04 -13.07 0.76
N ILE A 39 2.53 -11.82 0.61
CA ILE A 39 1.64 -10.66 0.60
C ILE A 39 0.71 -10.65 -0.62
N HIS A 40 -0.41 -9.94 -0.52
CA HIS A 40 -1.37 -9.84 -1.60
C HIS A 40 -0.81 -9.07 -2.81
N ASN A 41 -1.09 -9.56 -4.02
CA ASN A 41 -0.53 -9.00 -5.27
C ASN A 41 -0.85 -7.52 -5.52
N LYS A 42 -1.97 -7.01 -4.98
CA LYS A 42 -2.32 -5.58 -5.08
C LYS A 42 -1.25 -4.65 -4.52
N ILE A 43 -0.46 -5.10 -3.54
CA ILE A 43 0.66 -4.29 -3.03
C ILE A 43 1.71 -4.08 -4.13
N PHE A 44 2.10 -5.14 -4.83
CA PHE A 44 3.09 -5.06 -5.91
C PHE A 44 2.56 -4.29 -7.13
N GLU A 45 1.25 -4.32 -7.38
CA GLU A 45 0.61 -3.56 -8.46
C GLU A 45 0.67 -2.04 -8.20
N TYR A 46 0.37 -1.60 -6.97
CA TYR A 46 0.27 -0.18 -6.65
C TYR A 46 1.60 0.45 -6.21
N CYS A 47 2.53 -0.34 -5.66
CA CYS A 47 3.79 0.18 -5.14
C CYS A 47 4.97 -0.10 -6.08
N LYS A 48 4.73 -0.46 -7.35
CA LYS A 48 5.78 -0.98 -8.24
C LYS A 48 6.93 0.01 -8.41
N ALA A 49 6.65 1.30 -8.56
CA ALA A 49 7.68 2.32 -8.77
C ALA A 49 8.40 2.66 -7.44
N GLU A 50 7.64 2.72 -6.36
CA GLU A 50 8.08 3.14 -5.03
C GLU A 50 8.97 2.09 -4.36
N LEU A 51 8.62 0.81 -4.54
CA LEU A 51 9.42 -0.32 -4.07
C LEU A 51 10.79 -0.38 -4.76
N LEU A 52 10.96 0.23 -5.94
CA LEU A 52 12.22 0.24 -6.69
C LEU A 52 13.20 1.33 -6.24
N VAL A 53 12.72 2.36 -5.53
CA VAL A 53 13.52 3.54 -5.14
C VAL A 53 13.58 3.75 -3.62
N GLU A 54 13.29 2.71 -2.83
CA GLU A 54 13.34 2.71 -1.36
C GLU A 54 12.52 3.84 -0.70
N ASN A 55 11.37 4.17 -1.27
CA ASN A 55 10.50 5.18 -0.69
C ASN A 55 9.40 4.54 0.14
N TYR A 56 9.72 4.19 1.39
CA TYR A 56 8.81 3.49 2.31
C TYR A 56 7.49 4.25 2.52
N PHE A 57 7.58 5.56 2.74
CA PHE A 57 6.41 6.41 2.87
C PHE A 57 5.49 6.31 1.64
N HIS A 58 6.04 6.49 0.43
CA HIS A 58 5.22 6.45 -0.78
C HIS A 58 4.69 5.04 -1.05
N SER A 59 5.47 4.00 -0.77
CA SER A 59 5.01 2.60 -0.88
C SER A 59 3.79 2.36 0.00
N VAL A 60 3.87 2.74 1.28
CA VAL A 60 2.74 2.60 2.23
C VAL A 60 1.55 3.47 1.83
N PHE A 61 1.80 4.68 1.31
CA PHE A 61 0.76 5.60 0.86
C PHE A 61 0.00 5.07 -0.36
N GLU A 62 0.71 4.56 -1.38
CA GLU A 62 0.09 3.95 -2.56
C GLU A 62 -0.64 2.64 -2.24
N ALA A 63 -0.07 1.80 -1.36
CA ALA A 63 -0.77 0.63 -0.83
C ALA A 63 -2.05 1.03 -0.06
N THR A 64 -2.04 2.15 0.65
CA THR A 64 -3.26 2.61 1.35
C THR A 64 -4.33 3.03 0.34
N LYS A 65 -3.94 3.71 -0.74
CA LYS A 65 -4.86 4.07 -1.83
C LYS A 65 -5.45 2.86 -2.55
N SER A 66 -4.71 1.75 -2.64
CA SER A 66 -5.20 0.54 -3.31
C SER A 66 -6.44 -0.04 -2.62
N ILE A 67 -6.58 0.12 -1.31
CA ILE A 67 -7.82 -0.26 -0.59
C ILE A 67 -8.98 0.61 -1.08
N ALA A 68 -8.84 1.95 -1.05
CA ALA A 68 -9.91 2.87 -1.43
C ALA A 68 -10.35 2.64 -2.89
N ASP A 69 -9.40 2.52 -3.81
CA ASP A 69 -9.69 2.25 -5.21
C ASP A 69 -10.39 0.91 -5.41
N ARG A 70 -9.95 -0.14 -4.70
CA ARG A 70 -10.61 -1.46 -4.74
C ARG A 70 -12.04 -1.39 -4.22
N LEU A 71 -12.29 -0.70 -3.09
CA LEU A 71 -13.65 -0.55 -2.56
C LEU A 71 -14.57 0.17 -3.55
N ARG A 72 -14.08 1.23 -4.21
CA ARG A 72 -14.87 1.92 -5.25
C ARG A 72 -15.18 1.01 -6.43
N LYS A 73 -14.20 0.24 -6.91
CA LYS A 73 -14.41 -0.73 -8.00
C LYS A 73 -15.43 -1.80 -7.64
N MET A 74 -15.46 -2.25 -6.38
CA MET A 74 -16.41 -3.26 -5.90
C MET A 74 -17.82 -2.70 -5.67
N THR A 75 -17.96 -1.42 -5.34
CA THR A 75 -19.24 -0.84 -4.87
C THR A 75 -19.86 0.18 -5.83
N GLY A 76 -19.09 0.72 -6.77
CA GLY A 76 -19.51 1.83 -7.63
C GLY A 76 -19.58 3.19 -6.92
N LEU A 77 -19.10 3.29 -5.66
CA LEU A 77 -19.16 4.53 -4.89
C LEU A 77 -18.14 5.57 -5.39
N TYR A 78 -18.53 6.85 -5.32
CA TYR A 78 -17.64 8.00 -5.55
C TYR A 78 -17.07 8.60 -4.24
N ALA A 79 -17.46 8.05 -3.08
CA ALA A 79 -17.00 8.52 -1.78
C ALA A 79 -15.49 8.32 -1.57
N ASP A 80 -14.92 8.95 -0.53
CA ASP A 80 -13.52 8.78 -0.12
C ASP A 80 -13.38 8.73 1.42
N GLY A 81 -12.20 8.32 1.88
CA GLY A 81 -11.83 8.30 3.30
C GLY A 81 -12.77 7.41 4.11
N ASN A 82 -13.09 7.87 5.33
CA ASN A 82 -13.94 7.11 6.25
C ASN A 82 -15.36 6.91 5.71
N ALA A 83 -15.92 7.90 5.01
CA ALA A 83 -17.27 7.81 4.46
C ALA A 83 -17.39 6.65 3.45
N LEU A 84 -16.39 6.44 2.61
CA LEU A 84 -16.35 5.29 1.69
C LEU A 84 -16.44 3.96 2.45
N VAL A 85 -15.66 3.82 3.52
CA VAL A 85 -15.58 2.58 4.31
C VAL A 85 -16.89 2.35 5.08
N GLU A 86 -17.44 3.38 5.70
CA GLU A 86 -18.66 3.31 6.50
C GLU A 86 -19.88 2.92 5.65
N ILE A 87 -20.02 3.49 4.44
CA ILE A 87 -21.09 3.11 3.52
C ILE A 87 -20.88 1.67 3.03
N THR A 88 -19.63 1.30 2.72
CA THR A 88 -19.31 -0.03 2.18
C THR A 88 -19.65 -1.15 3.17
N PHE A 89 -19.28 -0.97 4.44
CA PHE A 89 -19.38 -1.99 5.50
C PHE A 89 -20.48 -1.68 6.53
N SER A 90 -21.54 -0.98 6.12
CA SER A 90 -22.70 -0.73 6.98
C SER A 90 -23.35 -2.05 7.45
N THR A 91 -23.68 -2.18 8.72
CA THR A 91 -24.37 -3.39 9.23
C THR A 91 -25.88 -3.38 8.99
N THR A 92 -26.43 -2.26 8.51
CA THR A 92 -27.85 -2.11 8.18
C THR A 92 -28.10 -2.34 6.68
N ASN A 93 -27.25 -1.79 5.82
CA ASN A 93 -27.33 -1.96 4.37
C ASN A 93 -25.91 -2.07 3.77
N PRO A 94 -25.21 -3.20 3.97
CA PRO A 94 -23.85 -3.38 3.48
C PRO A 94 -23.81 -3.49 1.96
N LEU A 95 -22.88 -2.78 1.32
CA LEU A 95 -22.55 -3.03 -0.09
C LEU A 95 -21.58 -4.20 -0.24
N ILE A 96 -20.76 -4.45 0.77
CA ILE A 96 -19.86 -5.61 0.85
C ILE A 96 -20.12 -6.32 2.17
N LYS A 97 -20.25 -7.64 2.14
CA LYS A 97 -20.34 -8.49 3.34
C LYS A 97 -19.11 -9.37 3.45
N ILE A 98 -18.48 -9.44 4.63
CA ILE A 98 -17.35 -10.35 4.86
C ILE A 98 -17.75 -11.67 5.54
N ASN A 99 -19.00 -11.74 5.98
CA ASN A 99 -19.68 -12.87 6.61
C ASN A 99 -21.20 -12.63 6.56
N ASN A 100 -22.01 -13.48 7.20
CA ASN A 100 -23.47 -13.44 7.05
C ASN A 100 -24.18 -12.35 7.89
N LEU A 101 -23.48 -11.67 8.81
CA LEU A 101 -24.05 -10.65 9.72
C LEU A 101 -25.25 -11.15 10.56
N ILE A 102 -25.30 -12.45 10.86
CA ILE A 102 -26.40 -13.06 11.61
C ILE A 102 -26.14 -12.93 13.11
N THR A 103 -24.93 -13.28 13.54
CA THR A 103 -24.56 -13.30 14.96
C THR A 103 -23.88 -12.00 15.40
N GLU A 104 -23.84 -11.75 16.70
CA GLU A 104 -23.04 -10.66 17.27
C GLU A 104 -21.55 -10.79 16.94
N THR A 105 -21.04 -12.02 16.84
CA THR A 105 -19.67 -12.30 16.40
C THR A 105 -19.46 -11.88 14.95
N ASP A 106 -20.39 -12.24 14.05
CA ASP A 106 -20.33 -11.83 12.63
C ASP A 106 -20.30 -10.31 12.51
N ARG A 107 -21.20 -9.63 13.24
CA ARG A 107 -21.30 -8.17 13.26
C ARG A 107 -20.03 -7.52 13.79
N SER A 108 -19.49 -8.05 14.89
CA SER A 108 -18.26 -7.54 15.50
C SER A 108 -17.06 -7.69 14.59
N GLU A 109 -16.92 -8.83 13.90
CA GLU A 109 -15.84 -9.04 12.92
C GLU A 109 -15.97 -8.06 11.74
N HIS A 110 -17.19 -7.86 11.24
CA HIS A 110 -17.47 -6.93 10.14
C HIS A 110 -17.12 -5.49 10.49
N ILE A 111 -17.56 -5.02 11.66
CA ILE A 111 -17.24 -3.71 12.21
C ILE A 111 -15.74 -3.59 12.47
N GLY A 112 -15.10 -4.67 12.93
CA GLY A 112 -13.66 -4.73 13.18
C GLY A 112 -12.84 -4.44 11.93
N LEU A 113 -13.18 -5.06 10.78
CA LEU A 113 -12.50 -4.77 9.51
C LEU A 113 -12.74 -3.32 9.05
N CYS A 114 -13.97 -2.82 9.18
CA CYS A 114 -14.31 -1.42 8.88
C CYS A 114 -13.42 -0.45 9.68
N ASN A 115 -13.30 -0.66 10.99
CA ASN A 115 -12.48 0.16 11.87
C ASN A 115 -10.98 0.05 11.56
N LEU A 116 -10.49 -1.15 11.23
CA LEU A 116 -9.10 -1.35 10.83
C LEU A 116 -8.76 -0.51 9.58
N ILE A 117 -9.60 -0.55 8.55
CA ILE A 117 -9.38 0.23 7.32
C ILE A 117 -9.40 1.74 7.62
N LYS A 118 -10.37 2.21 8.42
CA LYS A 118 -10.43 3.61 8.85
C LYS A 118 -9.18 4.02 9.63
N GLY A 119 -8.67 3.14 10.49
CA GLY A 119 -7.42 3.34 11.23
C GLY A 119 -6.23 3.54 10.30
N ILE A 120 -6.08 2.67 9.28
CA ILE A 120 -5.01 2.81 8.27
C ILE A 120 -5.16 4.12 7.48
N PHE A 121 -6.38 4.48 7.07
CA PHE A 121 -6.62 5.75 6.37
C PHE A 121 -6.24 6.95 7.24
N GLY A 122 -6.64 6.94 8.51
CA GLY A 122 -6.28 7.98 9.48
C GLY A 122 -4.77 8.04 9.76
N LEU A 123 -4.10 6.90 9.88
CA LEU A 123 -2.67 6.87 10.20
C LEU A 123 -1.80 7.33 9.02
N ILE A 124 -2.15 6.96 7.79
CA ILE A 124 -1.28 7.17 6.64
C ILE A 124 -1.66 8.40 5.81
N ARG A 125 -2.96 8.69 5.64
CA ARG A 125 -3.41 9.83 4.82
C ARG A 125 -3.54 11.13 5.62
N ASN A 126 -3.68 11.06 6.94
CA ASN A 126 -3.93 12.26 7.75
C ASN A 126 -2.64 13.03 8.12
N PRO A 127 -1.50 12.40 8.48
CA PRO A 127 -0.26 13.13 8.78
C PRO A 127 0.26 13.94 7.59
N THR A 128 0.03 13.48 6.36
CA THR A 128 0.41 14.24 5.15
C THR A 128 -0.33 15.56 4.96
N ALA A 129 -1.48 15.75 5.61
CA ALA A 129 -2.22 17.01 5.57
C ALA A 129 -1.73 18.02 6.62
N HIS A 130 -1.03 17.56 7.66
CA HIS A 130 -0.75 18.36 8.86
C HIS A 130 0.74 18.49 9.20
N GLN A 131 1.61 17.60 8.69
CA GLN A 131 3.07 17.70 8.86
C GLN A 131 3.81 17.57 7.52
N PRO A 132 4.90 18.34 7.32
CA PRO A 132 5.76 18.18 6.13
C PRO A 132 6.34 16.76 6.05
N LYS A 133 6.42 16.20 4.84
CA LYS A 133 6.97 14.86 4.56
C LYS A 133 8.33 14.58 5.21
N ILE A 134 9.17 15.62 5.38
CA ILE A 134 10.50 15.52 6.00
C ILE A 134 10.43 15.08 7.47
N LYS A 135 9.30 15.30 8.17
CA LYS A 135 9.13 14.96 9.59
C LYS A 135 8.41 13.63 9.83
N PHE A 136 7.86 13.01 8.79
CA PHE A 136 7.13 11.74 8.89
C PHE A 136 7.95 10.66 8.20
N GLU A 137 8.90 10.11 8.94
CA GLU A 137 9.77 9.03 8.49
C GLU A 137 9.11 7.68 8.81
N ILE A 138 9.06 6.78 7.81
CA ILE A 138 8.63 5.40 8.00
C ILE A 138 9.88 4.53 7.85
N THR A 139 10.19 3.75 8.87
CA THR A 139 11.29 2.77 8.84
C THR A 139 10.93 1.56 7.98
N GLU A 140 11.92 0.77 7.55
CA GLU A 140 11.66 -0.46 6.77
C GLU A 140 10.77 -1.45 7.55
N GLU A 141 10.95 -1.55 8.88
CA GLU A 141 10.16 -2.45 9.73
C GLU A 141 8.70 -2.00 9.81
N GLU A 142 8.46 -0.70 10.06
CA GLU A 142 7.10 -0.15 10.04
C GLU A 142 6.45 -0.31 8.66
N ALA A 143 7.20 -0.09 7.58
CA ALA A 143 6.70 -0.30 6.23
C ALA A 143 6.27 -1.75 6.00
N LEU A 144 7.07 -2.72 6.46
CA LEU A 144 6.73 -4.14 6.37
C LEU A 144 5.42 -4.44 7.12
N ASP A 145 5.28 -3.96 8.35
CA ASP A 145 4.10 -4.23 9.18
C ASP A 145 2.82 -3.60 8.60
N ILE A 146 2.93 -2.36 8.13
CA ILE A 146 1.81 -1.66 7.51
C ILE A 146 1.42 -2.33 6.19
N LEU A 147 2.40 -2.66 5.32
CA LEU A 147 2.13 -3.34 4.05
C LEU A 147 1.55 -4.74 4.26
N ASN A 148 1.98 -5.47 5.30
CA ASN A 148 1.38 -6.74 5.69
C ASN A 148 -0.08 -6.58 6.14
N THR A 149 -0.38 -5.52 6.89
CA THR A 149 -1.73 -5.20 7.34
C THR A 149 -2.64 -4.85 6.15
N ILE A 150 -2.17 -4.03 5.21
CA ILE A 150 -2.91 -3.71 3.97
C ILE A 150 -3.11 -4.96 3.11
N SER A 151 -2.09 -5.81 3.01
CA SER A 151 -2.18 -7.12 2.36
C SER A 151 -3.25 -8.02 3.02
N PHE A 152 -3.32 -8.06 4.34
CA PHE A 152 -4.36 -8.78 5.07
C PHE A 152 -5.76 -8.24 4.74
N ILE A 153 -5.94 -6.92 4.71
CA ILE A 153 -7.22 -6.29 4.29
C ILE A 153 -7.59 -6.76 2.88
N HIS A 154 -6.66 -6.74 1.93
CA HIS A 154 -6.93 -7.23 0.57
C HIS A 154 -7.34 -8.70 0.54
N LYS A 155 -6.69 -9.56 1.31
CA LYS A 155 -7.05 -10.99 1.44
C LYS A 155 -8.44 -11.19 2.06
N ARG A 156 -8.85 -10.33 2.99
CA ARG A 156 -10.23 -10.32 3.52
C ARG A 156 -11.23 -9.91 2.43
N LEU A 157 -10.88 -8.93 1.61
CA LEU A 157 -11.70 -8.48 0.48
C LEU A 157 -11.82 -9.51 -0.66
N ASP A 158 -10.89 -10.46 -0.78
CA ASP A 158 -11.01 -11.56 -1.75
C ASP A 158 -12.09 -12.59 -1.37
N LYS A 159 -12.50 -12.61 -0.10
CA LYS A 159 -13.38 -13.64 0.48
C LYS A 159 -14.78 -13.12 0.82
N VAL A 160 -15.15 -11.96 0.28
CA VAL A 160 -16.45 -11.34 0.52
C VAL A 160 -17.58 -12.20 -0.07
N LEU A 161 -18.77 -12.11 0.53
CA LEU A 161 -19.99 -12.83 0.13
C LEU A 161 -20.81 -12.05 -0.88
#